data_AF-A0A2N5KSD2-F1
#
_entry.id   AF-A0A2N5KSD2-F1
#
_cell.length_a   1.000
_cell.length_b   1.000
_cell.length_c   1.000
_cell.angle_alpha   90.00
_cell.angle_beta   90.00
_cell.angle_gamma   90.00
#
_symmetry.space_group_name_H-M   'P 1'
#
loop_
_entity.id
_entity.type
_entity.pdbx_description
1 polymer ?
#
loop_
_entity_poly.entity_id
_entity_poly.type
_entity_poly.pdbx_seq_one_letter_code
_entity_poly.pdbx_strand_id
1 'polypeptide(L)'
;MKIRFDAGQQYQIDAVNAVVDVFDGQRGGFSLDLSLRVGEGPLGDEFNEVGGTGNLLTLSDETILDNVQGIQERNGIEAADSLDGMNFTVEMETGTGKTYVYLRTIHELHKRYGFTKFVVVVPSVAIREGVFKNLKITREHFRSLYDNTPFDYWAYDSRRVTSLRQFATSNQLQILVMNIDAFNKASNVIHQEIDRMAGRRPIEFVRAAVPIVVVDEPQNMESEQSRNAIEGLNPLCTLRYSATHRNLYNLVYRLTPVDAHELGLVKQIEVDSVLDEPDYNQPFVRVEEIKTANQKVAGSSPAERARETPRFAGKSW
;
A
#
# COMPACT_ATOMS: atom_id res chain seq x y z
N MET A 1 11.69 -20.38 15.48
CA MET A 1 11.37 -20.94 14.15
C MET A 1 11.79 -19.93 13.09
N LYS A 2 12.71 -20.27 12.17
CA LYS A 2 13.04 -19.40 11.02
C LYS A 2 12.04 -19.68 9.90
N ILE A 3 11.36 -18.65 9.40
CA ILE A 3 10.47 -18.76 8.24
C ILE A 3 11.35 -18.89 7.00
N ARG A 4 11.04 -19.85 6.13
CA ARG A 4 11.69 -20.00 4.82
C ARG A 4 10.75 -19.43 3.76
N PHE A 5 11.22 -18.44 3.02
CA PHE A 5 10.48 -17.86 1.90
C PHE A 5 10.80 -18.62 0.62
N ASP A 6 9.79 -18.79 -0.23
CA ASP A 6 9.95 -19.35 -1.56
C ASP A 6 9.95 -18.22 -2.59
N ALA A 7 11.07 -18.05 -3.29
CA ALA A 7 11.21 -17.04 -4.35
C ALA A 7 10.69 -17.51 -5.71
N GLY A 8 10.36 -18.80 -5.87
CA GLY A 8 10.00 -19.43 -7.14
C GLY A 8 8.51 -19.47 -7.45
N GLN A 9 7.66 -18.86 -6.63
CA GLN A 9 6.22 -18.83 -6.87
C GLN A 9 5.89 -17.97 -8.11
N GLN A 10 5.49 -18.63 -9.20
CA GLN A 10 5.36 -17.99 -10.51
C GLN A 10 4.37 -16.81 -10.51
N TYR A 11 3.19 -16.96 -9.93
CA TYR A 11 2.20 -15.87 -9.85
C TYR A 11 2.73 -14.62 -9.13
N GLN A 12 3.62 -14.79 -8.13
CA GLN A 12 4.27 -13.67 -7.46
C GLN A 12 5.34 -13.02 -8.35
N ILE A 13 6.08 -13.84 -9.12
CA ILE A 13 7.06 -13.34 -10.10
C ILE A 13 6.35 -12.58 -11.21
N ASP A 14 5.23 -13.07 -11.72
CA ASP A 14 4.44 -12.44 -12.78
C ASP A 14 3.90 -11.08 -12.31
N ALA A 15 3.38 -11.00 -11.08
CA ALA A 15 2.93 -9.75 -10.48
C ALA A 15 4.07 -8.73 -10.32
N VAL A 16 5.26 -9.18 -9.92
CA VAL A 16 6.45 -8.33 -9.82
C VAL A 16 6.87 -7.83 -11.21
N ASN A 17 6.97 -8.73 -12.19
CA ASN A 17 7.38 -8.40 -13.55
C ASN A 17 6.39 -7.46 -14.24
N ALA A 18 5.09 -7.62 -13.99
CA ALA A 18 4.05 -6.69 -14.47
C ALA A 18 4.31 -5.24 -14.07
N VAL A 19 4.86 -5.00 -12.87
CA VAL A 19 5.21 -3.63 -12.45
C VAL A 19 6.59 -3.22 -12.95
N VAL A 20 7.57 -4.12 -12.92
CA VAL A 20 8.94 -3.81 -13.34
C VAL A 20 9.00 -3.48 -14.83
N ASP A 21 8.22 -4.17 -15.66
CA ASP A 21 8.21 -3.99 -17.11
C ASP A 21 7.55 -2.68 -17.56
N VAL A 22 6.77 -2.01 -16.69
CA VAL A 22 6.23 -0.65 -16.97
C VAL A 22 7.37 0.30 -17.33
N PHE A 23 8.54 0.10 -16.71
CA PHE A 23 9.72 0.93 -16.88
C PHE A 23 10.74 0.33 -17.86
N ASP A 24 10.35 -0.61 -18.72
CA ASP A 24 11.29 -1.18 -19.67
C ASP A 24 11.87 -0.11 -20.61
N GLY A 25 13.17 -0.21 -20.90
CA GLY A 25 13.94 0.82 -21.61
C GLY A 25 14.50 1.94 -20.72
N GLN A 26 14.12 2.01 -19.44
CA GLN A 26 14.66 2.98 -18.49
C GLN A 26 16.17 2.77 -18.31
N ARG A 27 16.94 3.86 -18.40
CA ARG A 27 18.37 3.85 -18.08
C ARG A 27 18.57 4.23 -16.62
N GLY A 28 19.59 3.67 -15.98
CA GLY A 28 20.01 4.12 -14.65
C GLY A 28 20.38 5.60 -14.70
N GLY A 29 19.60 6.44 -14.02
CA GLY A 29 19.84 7.88 -13.94
C GLY A 29 20.80 8.21 -12.81
N PHE A 30 21.70 9.18 -13.03
CA PHE A 30 22.53 9.75 -11.96
C PHE A 30 21.86 10.98 -11.36
N SER A 31 22.17 11.30 -10.09
CA SER A 31 21.60 12.47 -9.38
C SER A 31 21.82 13.80 -10.10
N LEU A 32 22.89 13.92 -10.90
CA LEU A 32 23.17 15.10 -11.73
C LEU A 32 22.07 15.34 -12.77
N ASP A 33 21.55 14.27 -13.39
CA ASP A 33 20.47 14.36 -14.38
C ASP A 33 19.15 14.83 -13.78
N LEU A 34 18.92 14.52 -12.49
CA LEU A 34 17.75 15.00 -11.76
C LEU A 34 17.85 16.50 -11.47
N SER A 35 19.01 17.00 -11.04
CA SER A 35 19.21 18.44 -10.79
C SER A 35 18.93 19.30 -12.04
N LEU A 36 19.33 18.81 -13.22
CA LEU A 36 19.07 19.48 -14.49
C LEU A 36 17.60 19.44 -14.91
N ARG A 37 16.85 18.42 -14.46
CA ARG A 37 15.43 18.22 -14.81
C ARG A 37 14.45 18.91 -13.88
N VAL A 38 14.74 18.96 -12.59
CA VAL A 38 13.89 19.69 -11.63
C VAL A 38 13.93 21.21 -11.93
N GLY A 39 15.01 21.69 -12.57
CA GLY A 39 15.09 23.03 -13.14
C GLY A 39 15.04 24.16 -12.10
N GLU A 40 14.76 25.38 -12.56
CA GLU A 40 14.48 26.52 -11.68
C GLU A 40 13.01 26.50 -11.25
N GLY A 41 12.76 26.58 -9.94
CA GLY A 41 11.41 26.57 -9.36
C GLY A 41 11.38 25.93 -7.96
N PRO A 42 10.21 25.94 -7.27
CA PRO A 42 10.14 25.56 -5.86
C PRO A 42 10.65 24.15 -5.55
N LEU A 43 10.41 23.17 -6.44
CA LEU A 43 10.93 21.81 -6.28
C LEU A 43 12.45 21.74 -6.53
N GLY A 44 12.98 22.57 -7.43
CA GLY A 44 14.40 22.64 -7.75
C GLY A 44 15.19 23.26 -6.60
N ASP A 45 14.64 24.33 -6.01
CA ASP A 45 15.17 24.94 -4.79
C ASP A 45 15.13 23.94 -3.62
N GLU A 46 14.00 23.23 -3.45
CA GLU A 46 13.89 22.14 -2.47
C GLU A 46 14.98 21.09 -2.67
N PHE A 47 15.18 20.62 -3.90
CA PHE A 47 16.17 19.61 -4.24
C PHE A 47 17.62 20.06 -3.97
N ASN A 48 17.98 21.25 -4.47
CA ASN A 48 19.34 21.80 -4.39
C ASN A 48 19.74 22.10 -2.94
N GLU A 49 18.83 22.64 -2.14
CA GLU A 49 19.09 22.95 -0.74
C GLU A 49 19.10 21.70 0.17
N VAL A 50 18.29 20.68 -0.15
CA VAL A 50 18.33 19.40 0.59
C VAL A 50 19.56 18.57 0.22
N GLY A 51 20.08 18.73 -1.01
CA GLY A 51 21.09 17.85 -1.58
C GLY A 51 20.53 16.46 -1.90
N GLY A 52 19.28 16.41 -2.39
CA GLY A 52 18.56 15.16 -2.62
C GLY A 52 19.22 14.26 -3.66
N THR A 53 19.06 12.95 -3.50
CA THR A 53 19.45 11.93 -4.48
C THR A 53 18.19 11.21 -4.93
N GLY A 54 17.26 11.97 -5.53
CA GLY A 54 15.94 11.48 -5.89
C GLY A 54 15.95 10.47 -7.04
N ASN A 55 14.84 9.75 -7.20
CA ASN A 55 14.65 8.91 -8.38
C ASN A 55 14.46 9.76 -9.63
N LEU A 56 14.82 9.20 -10.79
CA LEU A 56 14.66 9.87 -12.08
C LEU A 56 14.05 8.93 -13.10
N LEU A 57 12.93 9.31 -13.72
CA LEU A 57 12.34 8.56 -14.84
C LEU A 57 12.71 9.20 -16.17
N THR A 58 13.46 8.51 -17.03
CA THR A 58 13.91 9.07 -18.33
C THR A 58 12.96 8.80 -19.49
N LEU A 59 12.07 7.82 -19.34
CA LEU A 59 11.07 7.44 -20.33
C LEU A 59 10.03 8.53 -20.54
N SER A 60 9.49 8.60 -21.76
CA SER A 60 8.33 9.44 -22.08
C SER A 60 7.03 8.71 -21.77
N ASP A 61 5.94 9.46 -21.62
CA ASP A 61 4.62 8.91 -21.32
C ASP A 61 4.16 7.96 -22.45
N GLU A 62 4.53 8.21 -23.70
CA GLU A 62 4.24 7.30 -24.82
C GLU A 62 4.94 5.95 -24.67
N THR A 63 6.23 5.94 -24.27
CA THR A 63 6.94 4.68 -24.03
C THR A 63 6.35 3.92 -22.84
N ILE A 64 5.94 4.64 -21.79
CA ILE A 64 5.25 4.02 -20.65
C ILE A 64 3.92 3.42 -21.08
N LEU A 65 3.14 4.12 -21.92
CA LEU A 65 1.88 3.61 -22.45
C LEU A 65 2.09 2.35 -23.29
N ASP A 66 3.07 2.34 -24.19
CA ASP A 66 3.40 1.17 -25.01
C ASP A 66 3.77 -0.04 -24.13
N ASN A 67 4.59 0.18 -23.08
CA ASN A 67 4.94 -0.85 -22.11
C ASN A 67 3.69 -1.38 -21.38
N VAL A 68 2.82 -0.49 -20.89
CA VAL A 68 1.58 -0.85 -20.19
C VAL A 68 0.66 -1.67 -21.09
N GLN A 69 0.45 -1.28 -22.34
CA GLN A 69 -0.38 -2.02 -23.28
C GLN A 69 0.16 -3.42 -23.54
N GLY A 70 1.48 -3.58 -23.71
CA GLY A 70 2.11 -4.90 -23.84
C GLY A 70 1.97 -5.78 -22.59
N ILE A 71 2.00 -5.17 -21.40
CA ILE A 71 1.74 -5.85 -20.12
C ILE A 71 0.28 -6.26 -19.98
N GLN A 72 -0.65 -5.43 -20.45
CA GLN A 72 -2.07 -5.72 -20.41
C GLN A 72 -2.41 -6.88 -21.35
N GLU A 73 -1.90 -6.87 -22.58
CA GLU A 73 -2.11 -7.92 -23.57
C GLU A 73 -1.64 -9.29 -23.05
N ARG A 74 -0.39 -9.38 -22.55
CA ARG A 74 0.17 -10.65 -22.04
C ARG A 74 -0.57 -11.19 -20.80
N ASN A 75 -1.22 -10.31 -20.03
CA ASN A 75 -1.96 -10.66 -18.82
C ASN A 75 -3.48 -10.81 -19.08
N GLY A 76 -3.93 -10.73 -20.34
CA GLY A 76 -5.35 -10.84 -20.68
C GLY A 76 -6.20 -9.70 -20.10
N ILE A 77 -5.62 -8.50 -19.97
CA ILE A 77 -6.28 -7.28 -19.53
C ILE A 77 -6.57 -6.42 -20.77
N GLU A 78 -7.72 -5.76 -20.79
CA GLU A 78 -8.06 -4.80 -21.84
C GLU A 78 -7.02 -3.67 -21.90
N ALA A 79 -6.45 -3.45 -23.08
CA ALA A 79 -5.41 -2.45 -23.28
C ALA A 79 -5.99 -1.04 -23.07
N ALA A 80 -5.27 -0.19 -22.33
CA ALA A 80 -5.68 1.18 -22.08
C ALA A 80 -5.43 2.05 -23.32
N ASP A 81 -6.39 2.91 -23.69
CA ASP A 81 -6.23 3.88 -24.79
C ASP A 81 -5.23 5.00 -24.45
N SER A 82 -5.11 5.33 -23.16
CA SER A 82 -4.24 6.38 -22.63
C SER A 82 -3.87 6.11 -21.18
N LEU A 83 -2.76 6.68 -20.70
CA LEU A 83 -2.37 6.57 -19.29
C LEU A 83 -3.28 7.40 -18.38
N ASP A 84 -3.82 6.76 -17.33
CA ASP A 84 -4.48 7.46 -16.22
C ASP A 84 -3.45 7.94 -15.18
N GLY A 85 -2.65 8.93 -15.62
CA GLY A 85 -1.47 9.40 -14.90
C GLY A 85 -0.45 8.28 -14.61
N MET A 86 0.51 8.58 -13.73
CA MET A 86 1.54 7.62 -13.31
C MET A 86 1.09 6.77 -12.11
N ASN A 87 -0.11 6.19 -12.21
CA ASN A 87 -0.68 5.28 -11.21
C ASN A 87 -0.84 3.88 -11.83
N PHE A 88 -0.33 2.83 -11.17
CA PHE A 88 -0.40 1.46 -11.68
C PHE A 88 -1.02 0.54 -10.64
N THR A 89 -2.04 -0.19 -11.05
CA THR A 89 -2.79 -1.08 -10.15
C THR A 89 -2.36 -2.53 -10.32
N VAL A 90 -2.12 -3.20 -9.20
CA VAL A 90 -1.96 -4.64 -9.06
C VAL A 90 -3.10 -5.17 -8.21
N GLU A 91 -3.93 -6.02 -8.80
CA GLU A 91 -5.00 -6.73 -8.11
C GLU A 91 -4.51 -8.12 -7.67
N MET A 92 -4.53 -8.40 -6.37
CA MET A 92 -4.15 -9.71 -5.84
C MET A 92 -5.08 -10.11 -4.70
N GLU A 93 -5.66 -11.30 -4.81
CA GLU A 93 -6.46 -11.91 -3.74
C GLU A 93 -5.72 -11.94 -2.39
N THR A 94 -6.47 -11.80 -1.30
CA THR A 94 -5.97 -11.94 0.06
C THR A 94 -5.31 -13.31 0.29
N GLY A 95 -4.28 -13.34 1.13
CA GLY A 95 -3.55 -14.58 1.43
C GLY A 95 -2.52 -15.01 0.37
N THR A 96 -2.44 -14.35 -0.79
CA THR A 96 -1.49 -14.69 -1.88
C THR A 96 -0.12 -14.02 -1.74
N GLY A 97 0.15 -13.31 -0.64
CA GLY A 97 1.46 -12.72 -0.38
C GLY A 97 1.74 -11.36 -1.02
N LYS A 98 0.70 -10.56 -1.27
CA LYS A 98 0.76 -9.17 -1.76
C LYS A 98 1.86 -8.29 -1.12
N THR A 99 2.05 -8.37 0.20
CA THR A 99 3.14 -7.66 0.90
C THR A 99 4.53 -8.10 0.44
N TYR A 100 4.74 -9.40 0.27
CA TYR A 100 6.00 -9.90 -0.28
C TYR A 100 6.22 -9.44 -1.72
N VAL A 101 5.16 -9.43 -2.54
CA VAL A 101 5.21 -8.99 -3.94
C VAL A 101 5.64 -7.54 -4.07
N TYR A 102 5.03 -6.58 -3.37
CA TYR A 102 5.46 -5.19 -3.51
C TYR A 102 6.85 -4.93 -2.91
N LEU A 103 7.24 -5.63 -1.83
CA LEU A 103 8.59 -5.51 -1.27
C LEU A 103 9.63 -6.07 -2.25
N ARG A 104 9.33 -7.20 -2.89
CA ARG A 104 10.17 -7.76 -3.96
C ARG A 104 10.22 -6.83 -5.17
N THR A 105 9.10 -6.21 -5.54
CA THR A 105 9.03 -5.22 -6.63
C THR A 105 9.97 -4.05 -6.37
N ILE A 106 10.01 -3.52 -5.14
CA ILE A 106 10.97 -2.47 -4.75
C ILE A 106 12.42 -2.91 -5.02
N HIS A 107 12.78 -4.14 -4.64
CA HIS A 107 14.13 -4.67 -4.89
C HIS A 107 14.42 -4.88 -6.38
N GLU A 108 13.47 -5.39 -7.18
CA GLU A 108 13.66 -5.55 -8.63
C GLU A 108 13.79 -4.20 -9.34
N LEU A 109 12.98 -3.20 -8.97
CA LEU A 109 13.07 -1.84 -9.50
C LEU A 109 14.43 -1.21 -9.19
N HIS A 110 14.94 -1.41 -7.97
CA HIS A 110 16.30 -1.00 -7.62
C HIS A 110 17.35 -1.75 -8.45
N LYS A 111 17.24 -3.07 -8.56
CA LYS A 111 18.20 -3.90 -9.30
C LYS A 111 18.26 -3.54 -10.79
N ARG A 112 17.11 -3.40 -11.44
CA ARG A 112 17.02 -3.22 -12.90
C ARG A 112 17.25 -1.77 -13.32
N TYR A 113 16.78 -0.81 -12.53
CA TYR A 113 16.75 0.60 -12.93
C TYR A 113 17.45 1.57 -11.97
N GLY A 114 17.91 1.10 -10.81
CA GLY A 114 18.63 1.92 -9.84
C GLY A 114 17.75 2.87 -9.01
N PHE A 115 16.44 2.69 -9.00
CA PHE A 115 15.56 3.47 -8.11
C PHE A 115 15.88 3.17 -6.65
N THR A 116 16.05 4.21 -5.83
CA THR A 116 16.48 4.07 -4.43
C THR A 116 15.46 4.59 -3.41
N LYS A 117 14.49 5.41 -3.83
CA LYS A 117 13.56 6.10 -2.91
C LYS A 117 12.17 5.50 -2.99
N PHE A 118 11.73 4.85 -1.92
CA PHE A 118 10.41 4.25 -1.85
C PHE A 118 9.68 4.66 -0.58
N VAL A 119 8.40 5.00 -0.73
CA VAL A 119 7.49 5.26 0.40
C VAL A 119 6.33 4.26 0.34
N VAL A 120 6.17 3.44 1.38
CA VAL A 120 5.02 2.54 1.52
C VAL A 120 3.97 3.23 2.38
N VAL A 121 2.85 3.61 1.78
CA VAL A 121 1.70 4.25 2.41
C VAL A 121 0.64 3.20 2.76
N VAL A 122 0.20 3.21 4.01
CA VAL A 122 -0.79 2.26 4.55
C VAL A 122 -1.92 3.01 5.27
N PRO A 123 -3.13 2.42 5.40
CA PRO A 123 -4.26 3.15 5.95
C PRO A 123 -4.28 3.15 7.49
N SER A 124 -3.55 2.25 8.16
CA SER A 124 -3.58 2.13 9.62
C SER A 124 -2.23 1.77 10.25
N VAL A 125 -2.10 2.05 11.54
CA VAL A 125 -0.92 1.66 12.33
C VAL A 125 -0.76 0.14 12.38
N ALA A 126 -1.84 -0.62 12.46
CA ALA A 126 -1.78 -2.09 12.50
C ALA A 126 -1.19 -2.67 11.20
N ILE A 127 -1.61 -2.16 10.04
CA ILE A 127 -1.06 -2.57 8.74
C ILE A 127 0.41 -2.15 8.66
N ARG A 128 0.76 -0.93 9.12
CA ARG A 128 2.15 -0.44 9.20
C ARG A 128 3.06 -1.40 9.98
N GLU A 129 2.62 -1.88 11.14
CA GLU A 129 3.36 -2.87 11.93
C GLU A 129 3.50 -4.20 11.19
N GLY A 130 2.46 -4.62 10.47
CA GLY A 130 2.49 -5.79 9.59
C GLY A 130 3.55 -5.68 8.49
N VAL A 131 3.60 -4.54 7.79
CA VAL A 131 4.64 -4.25 6.78
C VAL A 131 6.03 -4.25 7.41
N PHE A 132 6.19 -3.59 8.56
CA PHE A 132 7.47 -3.51 9.26
C PHE A 132 7.97 -4.88 9.71
N LYS A 133 7.06 -5.75 10.19
CA LYS A 133 7.37 -7.14 10.49
C LYS A 133 7.82 -7.89 9.24
N ASN A 134 7.13 -7.72 8.11
CA ASN A 134 7.49 -8.35 6.83
C ASN A 134 8.89 -7.93 6.37
N LEU A 135 9.20 -6.63 6.36
CA LEU A 135 10.54 -6.10 6.07
C LEU A 135 11.61 -6.74 6.96
N LYS A 136 11.34 -6.90 8.26
CA LYS A 136 12.27 -7.52 9.21
C LYS A 136 12.50 -9.01 8.91
N ILE A 137 11.45 -9.78 8.68
CA ILE A 137 11.57 -11.23 8.49
C ILE A 137 12.10 -11.60 7.10
N THR A 138 11.84 -10.77 6.08
CA THR A 138 12.31 -10.97 4.70
C THR A 138 13.72 -10.42 4.46
N ARG A 139 14.31 -9.70 5.41
CA ARG A 139 15.62 -9.05 5.25
C ARG A 139 16.73 -10.01 4.82
N GLU A 140 16.90 -11.15 5.51
CA GLU A 140 17.92 -12.16 5.15
C GLU A 140 17.63 -12.74 3.76
N HIS A 141 16.35 -12.98 3.46
CA HIS A 141 15.89 -13.54 2.19
C HIS A 141 16.20 -12.62 1.01
N PHE A 142 15.79 -11.35 1.07
CA PHE A 142 16.06 -10.39 0.00
C PHE A 142 17.55 -10.09 -0.16
N ARG A 143 18.32 -10.02 0.94
CA ARG A 143 19.79 -9.91 0.81
C ARG A 143 20.38 -11.09 0.05
N SER A 144 19.89 -12.30 0.31
CA SER A 144 20.35 -13.48 -0.44
C SER A 144 19.91 -13.47 -1.91
N LEU A 145 18.70 -12.97 -2.20
CA LEU A 145 18.15 -12.93 -3.56
C LEU A 145 18.76 -11.82 -4.43
N TYR A 146 19.24 -10.75 -3.82
CA TYR A 146 19.75 -9.55 -4.48
C TYR A 146 21.22 -9.26 -4.14
N ASP A 147 22.08 -10.28 -4.17
CA ASP A 147 23.55 -10.14 -4.08
C ASP A 147 24.06 -9.33 -2.88
N ASN A 148 23.41 -9.50 -1.72
CA ASN A 148 23.67 -8.77 -0.47
C ASN A 148 23.51 -7.24 -0.56
N THR A 149 22.76 -6.74 -1.53
CA THR A 149 22.46 -5.32 -1.71
C THR A 149 22.01 -4.69 -0.38
N PRO A 150 22.72 -3.66 0.11
CA PRO A 150 22.33 -2.94 1.31
C PRO A 150 21.03 -2.17 1.08
N PHE A 151 20.14 -2.22 2.06
CA PHE A 151 18.95 -1.39 2.10
C PHE A 151 18.60 -1.05 3.55
N ASP A 152 18.03 0.14 3.72
CA ASP A 152 17.49 0.60 4.99
C ASP A 152 15.98 0.76 4.90
N TYR A 153 15.32 0.44 6.00
CA TYR A 153 13.89 0.64 6.14
C TYR A 153 13.55 1.14 7.55
N TRP A 154 12.58 2.03 7.64
CA TRP A 154 12.05 2.51 8.91
C TRP A 154 10.61 2.97 8.74
N ALA A 155 9.88 3.03 9.85
CA ALA A 155 8.57 3.65 9.87
C ALA A 155 8.70 5.13 10.28
N TYR A 156 7.92 6.01 9.65
CA TYR A 156 7.88 7.42 10.02
C TYR A 156 7.44 7.60 11.48
N ASP A 157 8.12 8.53 12.16
CA ASP A 157 7.84 8.93 13.54
C ASP A 157 7.98 10.45 13.61
N SER A 158 6.90 11.15 13.94
CA SER A 158 6.86 12.62 14.04
C SER A 158 7.83 13.17 15.08
N ARG A 159 8.31 12.34 16.02
CA ARG A 159 9.33 12.73 16.99
C ARG A 159 10.75 12.67 16.43
N ARG A 160 10.99 11.88 15.37
CA ARG A 160 12.30 11.58 14.76
C ARG A 160 12.36 11.97 13.28
N VAL A 161 11.84 13.15 12.95
CA VAL A 161 11.82 13.68 11.57
C VAL A 161 13.19 13.82 10.92
N THR A 162 14.27 13.97 11.70
CA THR A 162 15.63 14.17 11.18
C THR A 162 16.13 13.01 10.31
N SER A 163 15.58 11.80 10.45
CA SER A 163 15.89 10.67 9.57
C SER A 163 15.45 10.90 8.12
N LEU A 164 14.51 11.81 7.86
CA LEU A 164 14.11 12.16 6.49
C LEU A 164 15.22 12.87 5.71
N ARG A 165 16.21 13.47 6.39
CA ARG A 165 17.42 13.96 5.72
C ARG A 165 18.24 12.81 5.15
N GLN A 166 18.39 11.72 5.91
CA GLN A 166 19.05 10.50 5.42
C GLN A 166 18.27 9.86 4.28
N PHE A 167 16.93 9.82 4.39
CA PHE A 167 16.06 9.37 3.29
C PHE A 167 16.36 10.11 1.99
N ALA A 168 16.40 11.44 2.04
CA ALA A 168 16.57 12.28 0.86
C ALA A 168 17.97 12.14 0.23
N THR A 169 19.01 11.97 1.04
CA THR A 169 20.43 12.11 0.61
C THR A 169 21.17 10.79 0.39
N SER A 170 20.68 9.67 0.94
CA SER A 170 21.35 8.36 0.84
C SER A 170 21.40 7.83 -0.59
N ASN A 171 22.49 7.22 -1.05
CA ASN A 171 22.51 6.54 -2.36
C ASN A 171 22.15 5.05 -2.28
N GLN A 172 21.82 4.55 -1.09
CA GLN A 172 21.37 3.18 -0.89
C GLN A 172 19.86 3.08 -1.00
N LEU A 173 19.33 1.88 -1.26
CA LEU A 173 17.89 1.63 -1.23
C LEU A 173 17.28 2.03 0.13
N GLN A 174 16.34 2.96 0.12
CA GLN A 174 15.62 3.48 1.28
C GLN A 174 14.12 3.17 1.16
N ILE A 175 13.56 2.52 2.19
CA ILE A 175 12.14 2.18 2.26
C ILE A 175 11.51 2.85 3.49
N LEU A 176 10.73 3.90 3.26
CA LEU A 176 10.01 4.64 4.30
C LEU A 176 8.57 4.14 4.41
N VAL A 177 8.15 3.64 5.57
CA VAL A 177 6.75 3.21 5.78
C VAL A 177 5.97 4.29 6.53
N MET A 178 4.84 4.73 5.99
CA MET A 178 4.00 5.80 6.52
C MET A 178 2.54 5.39 6.57
N ASN A 179 1.84 5.71 7.66
CA ASN A 179 0.39 5.68 7.66
C ASN A 179 -0.16 6.99 7.09
N ILE A 180 -1.26 6.94 6.33
CA ILE A 180 -1.85 8.12 5.67
C ILE A 180 -2.18 9.27 6.63
N ASP A 181 -2.66 8.96 7.83
CA ASP A 181 -3.00 9.95 8.87
C ASP A 181 -1.80 10.74 9.42
N ALA A 182 -0.58 10.27 9.16
CA ALA A 182 0.63 10.97 9.58
C ALA A 182 0.93 12.21 8.73
N PHE A 183 0.32 12.34 7.55
CA PHE A 183 0.62 13.39 6.59
C PHE A 183 -0.59 13.92 5.79
N ASN A 184 -1.83 13.51 6.10
CA ASN A 184 -3.02 13.95 5.37
C ASN A 184 -3.63 15.28 5.84
N LYS A 185 -3.18 15.84 6.96
CA LYS A 185 -3.67 17.12 7.53
C LYS A 185 -2.57 18.14 7.56
N ALA A 186 -2.87 19.40 7.21
CA ALA A 186 -1.91 20.50 7.29
C ALA A 186 -1.30 20.67 8.70
N SER A 187 -2.04 20.32 9.75
CA SER A 187 -1.56 20.36 11.14
C SER A 187 -0.57 19.23 11.51
N ASN A 188 -0.34 18.24 10.64
CA ASN A 188 0.64 17.18 10.92
C ASN A 188 2.06 17.77 10.97
N VAL A 189 2.88 17.26 11.89
CA VAL A 189 4.28 17.69 12.10
C VAL A 189 5.11 17.66 10.81
N ILE A 190 4.79 16.78 9.86
CA ILE A 190 5.51 16.67 8.59
C ILE A 190 5.39 17.93 7.70
N HIS A 191 4.33 18.71 7.91
CA HIS A 191 4.03 19.95 7.18
C HIS A 191 4.41 21.21 7.96
N GLN A 192 4.95 21.06 9.17
CA GLN A 192 5.34 22.17 10.02
C GLN A 192 6.83 22.46 9.84
N GLU A 193 7.21 23.73 9.93
CA GLU A 193 8.62 24.14 9.98
C GLU A 193 9.24 23.66 11.29
N ILE A 194 10.48 23.16 11.21
CA ILE A 194 11.17 22.58 12.35
C ILE A 194 12.61 23.09 12.41
N ASP A 195 12.99 23.75 13.51
CA ASP A 195 14.32 24.35 13.69
C ASP A 195 15.47 23.35 13.51
N ARG A 196 15.33 22.13 14.07
CA ARG A 196 16.32 21.03 13.89
C ARG A 196 16.45 20.53 12.44
N MET A 197 15.55 20.96 11.55
CA MET A 197 15.61 20.72 10.10
C MET A 197 16.06 21.98 9.34
N ALA A 198 16.69 22.94 10.01
CA ALA A 198 17.06 24.25 9.49
C ALA A 198 15.83 25.07 9.04
N GLY A 199 14.75 25.02 9.83
CA GLY A 199 13.50 25.74 9.53
C GLY A 199 12.65 25.09 8.44
N ARG A 200 13.09 23.99 7.84
CA ARG A 200 12.37 23.34 6.74
C ARG A 200 11.27 22.40 7.21
N ARG A 201 10.27 22.21 6.35
CA ARG A 201 9.21 21.23 6.58
C ARG A 201 9.70 19.82 6.25
N PRO A 202 9.50 18.81 7.11
CA PRO A 202 9.97 17.45 6.84
C PRO A 202 9.46 16.84 5.52
N ILE A 203 8.28 17.23 5.05
CA ILE A 203 7.71 16.81 3.76
C ILE A 203 8.60 17.18 2.57
N GLU A 204 9.33 18.29 2.64
CA GLU A 204 10.21 18.77 1.55
C GLU A 204 11.36 17.79 1.29
N PHE A 205 11.87 17.12 2.33
CA PHE A 205 12.89 16.08 2.18
C PHE A 205 12.34 14.83 1.47
N VAL A 206 11.05 14.51 1.69
CA VAL A 206 10.41 13.40 0.99
C VAL A 206 10.16 13.78 -0.47
N ARG A 207 9.63 14.98 -0.73
CA ARG A 207 9.34 15.48 -2.09
C ARG A 207 10.59 15.62 -2.95
N ALA A 208 11.68 16.11 -2.38
CA ALA A 208 12.98 16.21 -3.04
C ALA A 208 13.56 14.83 -3.43
N ALA A 209 13.12 13.75 -2.78
CA ALA A 209 13.55 12.40 -3.11
C ALA A 209 12.79 11.80 -4.32
N VAL A 210 11.72 12.46 -4.79
CA VAL A 210 10.85 12.01 -5.90
C VAL A 210 10.53 10.51 -5.78
N PRO A 211 9.89 10.08 -4.67
CA PRO A 211 9.82 8.67 -4.33
C PRO A 211 8.88 7.90 -5.26
N ILE A 212 9.11 6.61 -5.42
CA ILE A 212 8.05 5.69 -5.87
C ILE A 212 7.16 5.40 -4.65
N VAL A 213 5.87 5.69 -4.75
CA VAL A 213 4.92 5.49 -3.66
C VAL A 213 4.20 4.17 -3.85
N VAL A 214 4.30 3.26 -2.90
CA VAL A 214 3.54 2.01 -2.85
C VAL A 214 2.37 2.21 -1.90
N VAL A 215 1.14 2.02 -2.37
CA VAL A 215 -0.09 2.17 -1.60
C VAL A 215 -0.68 0.79 -1.34
N ASP A 216 -0.69 0.38 -0.07
CA ASP A 216 -1.29 -0.89 0.38
C ASP A 216 -2.74 -0.65 0.82
N GLU A 217 -3.69 -1.42 0.29
CA GLU A 217 -5.13 -1.25 0.54
C GLU A 217 -5.68 0.17 0.18
N PRO A 218 -5.48 0.65 -1.08
CA PRO A 218 -5.87 1.98 -1.53
C PRO A 218 -7.37 2.26 -1.39
N GLN A 219 -8.25 1.26 -1.37
CA GLN A 219 -9.69 1.45 -1.15
C GLN A 219 -10.02 2.16 0.18
N ASN A 220 -9.11 2.15 1.13
CA ASN A 220 -9.21 2.88 2.40
C ASN A 220 -8.62 4.30 2.35
N MET A 221 -8.08 4.74 1.20
CA MET A 221 -7.32 5.98 0.97
C MET A 221 -7.76 6.72 -0.31
N GLU A 222 -8.99 6.51 -0.78
CA GLU A 222 -9.54 7.18 -1.97
C GLU A 222 -10.28 8.51 -1.66
N SER A 223 -10.29 8.97 -0.40
CA SER A 223 -10.83 10.32 -0.11
C SER A 223 -9.99 11.40 -0.80
N GLU A 224 -10.61 12.53 -1.17
CA GLU A 224 -9.90 13.65 -1.80
C GLU A 224 -8.70 14.09 -0.94
N GLN A 225 -8.88 14.18 0.37
CA GLN A 225 -7.79 14.48 1.31
C GLN A 225 -6.63 13.47 1.22
N SER A 226 -6.93 12.17 1.11
CA SER A 226 -5.90 11.13 1.02
C SER A 226 -5.18 11.16 -0.32
N ARG A 227 -5.92 11.37 -1.42
CA ARG A 227 -5.36 11.53 -2.78
C ARG A 227 -4.42 12.73 -2.84
N ASN A 228 -4.88 13.90 -2.38
CA ASN A 228 -4.07 15.11 -2.32
C ASN A 228 -2.82 14.93 -1.43
N ALA A 229 -2.93 14.16 -0.34
CA ALA A 229 -1.80 13.87 0.54
C ALA A 229 -0.75 12.99 -0.15
N ILE A 230 -1.18 11.95 -0.89
CA ILE A 230 -0.28 11.07 -1.65
C ILE A 230 0.39 11.84 -2.79
N GLU A 231 -0.36 12.64 -3.55
CA GLU A 231 0.17 13.53 -4.59
C GLU A 231 1.14 14.56 -4.00
N GLY A 232 0.86 15.07 -2.80
CA GLY A 232 1.72 15.97 -2.06
C GLY A 232 3.10 15.40 -1.69
N LEU A 233 3.31 14.09 -1.81
CA LEU A 233 4.64 13.47 -1.68
C LEU A 233 5.53 13.68 -2.92
N ASN A 234 4.98 14.25 -4.00
CA ASN A 234 5.64 14.41 -5.30
C ASN A 234 6.20 13.06 -5.84
N PRO A 235 5.33 12.04 -6.00
CA PRO A 235 5.78 10.72 -6.41
C PRO A 235 6.30 10.70 -7.85
N LEU A 236 7.32 9.88 -8.13
CA LEU A 236 7.69 9.48 -9.49
C LEU A 236 6.54 8.72 -10.16
N CYS A 237 5.98 7.76 -9.41
CA CYS A 237 4.75 7.06 -9.73
C CYS A 237 4.12 6.49 -8.45
N THR A 238 2.88 6.02 -8.56
CA THR A 238 2.15 5.37 -7.49
C THR A 238 1.80 3.93 -7.88
N LEU A 239 2.23 2.96 -7.07
CA LEU A 239 1.95 1.53 -7.23
C LEU A 239 0.88 1.10 -6.23
N ARG A 240 -0.26 0.61 -6.68
CA ARG A 240 -1.45 0.36 -5.86
C ARG A 240 -1.72 -1.14 -5.75
N TYR A 241 -1.66 -1.68 -4.54
CA TYR A 241 -1.83 -3.12 -4.29
C TYR A 241 -3.06 -3.39 -3.44
N SER A 242 -4.03 -4.14 -3.96
CA SER A 242 -5.20 -4.62 -3.20
C SER A 242 -5.93 -5.77 -3.87
N ALA A 243 -6.79 -6.44 -3.11
CA ALA A 243 -7.76 -7.40 -3.65
C ALA A 243 -9.07 -6.72 -4.07
N THR A 244 -9.35 -5.52 -3.57
CA THR A 244 -10.67 -4.86 -3.61
C THR A 244 -10.54 -3.39 -3.97
N HIS A 245 -10.02 -3.12 -5.17
CA HIS A 245 -9.87 -1.74 -5.65
C HIS A 245 -11.23 -1.06 -5.84
N ARG A 246 -11.34 0.21 -5.45
CA ARG A 246 -12.48 1.06 -5.80
C ARG A 246 -12.33 1.66 -7.19
N ASN A 247 -11.10 2.03 -7.54
CA ASN A 247 -10.71 2.63 -8.81
C ASN A 247 -9.52 1.84 -9.35
N LEU A 248 -9.53 1.53 -10.64
CA LEU A 248 -8.43 0.86 -11.33
C LEU A 248 -7.70 1.88 -12.19
N TYR A 249 -6.41 2.08 -11.92
CA TYR A 249 -5.54 2.97 -12.69
C TYR A 249 -4.50 2.11 -13.39
N ASN A 250 -4.42 2.18 -14.72
CA ASN A 250 -3.49 1.39 -15.54
C ASN A 250 -3.27 -0.03 -14.98
N LEU A 251 -4.32 -0.85 -14.94
CA LEU A 251 -4.27 -2.19 -14.35
C LEU A 251 -3.21 -3.03 -15.07
N VAL A 252 -2.13 -3.39 -14.37
CA VAL A 252 -1.01 -4.14 -14.95
C VAL A 252 -1.04 -5.62 -14.62
N TYR A 253 -1.71 -6.03 -13.53
CA TYR A 253 -1.79 -7.43 -13.14
C TYR A 253 -3.05 -7.70 -12.32
N ARG A 254 -3.65 -8.88 -12.53
CA ARG A 254 -4.84 -9.32 -11.81
C ARG A 254 -4.73 -10.80 -11.47
N LEU A 255 -4.87 -11.12 -10.18
CA LEU A 255 -5.04 -12.46 -9.64
C LEU A 255 -6.33 -12.47 -8.80
N THR A 256 -7.41 -12.94 -9.42
CA THR A 256 -8.74 -12.96 -8.82
C THR A 256 -8.89 -14.07 -7.78
N PRO A 257 -9.94 -14.04 -6.93
CA PRO A 257 -10.24 -15.16 -6.04
C PRO A 257 -10.46 -16.49 -6.77
N VAL A 258 -11.01 -16.45 -8.00
CA VAL A 258 -11.20 -17.65 -8.83
C VAL A 258 -9.84 -18.20 -9.25
N ASP A 259 -8.96 -17.35 -9.78
CA ASP A 259 -7.60 -17.75 -10.17
C ASP A 259 -6.81 -18.31 -8.98
N ALA A 260 -6.89 -17.65 -7.82
CA ALA A 260 -6.21 -18.09 -6.61
C ALA A 260 -6.72 -19.45 -6.12
N HIS A 261 -8.01 -19.72 -6.27
CA HIS A 261 -8.62 -21.00 -5.95
C HIS A 261 -8.20 -22.09 -6.96
N GLU A 262 -8.26 -21.82 -8.26
CA GLU A 262 -7.86 -22.75 -9.32
C GLU A 262 -6.37 -23.13 -9.24
N LEU A 263 -5.52 -22.18 -8.85
CA LEU A 263 -4.09 -22.39 -8.59
C LEU A 263 -3.79 -23.03 -7.23
N GLY A 264 -4.81 -23.30 -6.40
CA GLY A 264 -4.65 -23.91 -5.08
C GLY A 264 -3.88 -23.04 -4.07
N LEU A 265 -3.87 -21.72 -4.27
CA LEU A 265 -3.14 -20.76 -3.43
C LEU A 265 -3.86 -20.45 -2.11
N VAL A 266 -5.17 -20.62 -2.10
CA VAL A 266 -6.04 -20.34 -0.96
C VAL A 266 -6.84 -21.57 -0.56
N LYS A 267 -7.26 -21.61 0.72
CA LYS A 267 -8.13 -22.68 1.20
C LYS A 267 -9.56 -22.48 0.69
N GLN A 268 -10.23 -23.58 0.38
CA GLN A 268 -11.67 -23.59 0.15
C GLN A 268 -12.41 -23.21 1.43
N ILE A 269 -13.41 -22.35 1.29
CA ILE A 269 -14.34 -21.99 2.36
C ILE A 269 -15.64 -22.74 2.07
N GLU A 270 -16.02 -23.64 2.98
CA GLU A 270 -17.35 -24.25 2.98
C GLU A 270 -18.26 -23.43 3.91
N VAL A 271 -19.40 -22.99 3.39
CA VAL A 271 -20.41 -22.27 4.17
C VAL A 271 -21.52 -23.25 4.54
N ASP A 272 -21.47 -23.74 5.77
CA ASP A 272 -22.58 -24.50 6.35
C ASP A 272 -23.60 -23.52 6.93
N SER A 273 -24.69 -23.31 6.20
CA SER A 273 -25.75 -22.40 6.64
C SER A 273 -26.75 -23.17 7.50
N VAL A 274 -26.77 -22.87 8.80
CA VAL A 274 -27.86 -23.28 9.67
C VAL A 274 -29.03 -22.33 9.43
N LEU A 275 -29.90 -22.68 8.49
CA LEU A 275 -31.15 -21.98 8.26
C LEU A 275 -32.25 -22.67 9.06
N ASP A 276 -32.88 -21.92 9.97
CA ASP A 276 -34.20 -22.30 10.48
C ASP A 276 -35.22 -22.21 9.34
N GLU A 277 -36.30 -22.99 9.39
CA GLU A 277 -37.44 -22.81 8.47
C GLU A 277 -37.91 -21.35 8.53
N PRO A 278 -38.35 -20.74 7.40
CA PRO A 278 -38.78 -19.35 7.38
C PRO A 278 -39.99 -19.13 8.31
N ASP A 279 -39.69 -18.74 9.54
CA ASP A 279 -40.67 -18.37 10.56
C ASP A 279 -40.87 -16.85 10.51
N TYR A 280 -42.03 -16.43 9.99
CA TYR A 280 -42.41 -15.03 9.91
C TYR A 280 -42.67 -14.39 11.30
N ASN A 281 -42.66 -15.18 12.38
CA ASN A 281 -42.79 -14.71 13.76
C ASN A 281 -41.47 -14.66 14.54
N GLN A 282 -40.32 -14.68 13.86
CA GLN A 282 -39.04 -14.55 14.57
C GLN A 282 -38.98 -13.21 15.34
N PRO A 283 -38.69 -13.25 16.65
CA PRO A 283 -38.52 -12.04 17.43
C PRO A 283 -37.33 -11.25 16.88
N PHE A 284 -37.56 -10.00 16.48
CA PHE A 284 -36.49 -9.10 16.07
C PHE A 284 -36.43 -7.90 17.02
N VAL A 285 -35.22 -7.36 17.20
CA VAL A 285 -35.01 -6.12 17.92
C VAL A 285 -34.83 -5.00 16.89
N ARG A 286 -35.73 -4.02 16.91
CA ARG A 286 -35.63 -2.82 16.09
C ARG A 286 -35.27 -1.64 16.96
N VAL A 287 -34.28 -0.87 16.53
CA VAL A 287 -33.94 0.40 17.17
C VAL A 287 -34.95 1.45 16.69
N GLU A 288 -35.85 1.86 17.58
CA GLU A 288 -36.84 2.91 17.29
C GLU A 288 -36.22 4.31 17.32
N GLU A 289 -35.32 4.57 18.28
CA GLU A 289 -34.74 5.90 18.49
C GLU A 289 -33.38 5.79 19.18
N ILE A 290 -32.42 6.61 18.75
CA ILE A 290 -31.12 6.77 19.42
C ILE A 290 -31.06 8.18 20.01
N LYS A 291 -31.14 8.29 21.35
CA LYS A 291 -30.95 9.56 22.07
C LYS A 291 -29.52 9.66 22.59
N THR A 292 -28.77 10.62 22.07
CA THR A 292 -27.46 11.00 22.61
C THR A 292 -27.63 11.92 23.82
N ALA A 293 -27.41 11.39 25.02
CA ALA A 293 -27.15 12.18 26.21
C ALA A 293 -25.63 12.29 26.41
N ASN A 294 -25.13 13.49 26.63
CA ASN A 294 -23.71 13.73 26.91
C ASN A 294 -23.24 12.86 28.09
N GLN A 295 -22.26 11.99 27.80
CA GLN A 295 -21.46 11.16 28.71
C GLN A 295 -22.16 9.99 29.44
N LYS A 296 -21.72 8.77 29.06
CA LYS A 296 -21.95 7.40 29.60
C LYS A 296 -23.20 6.66 29.10
N VAL A 297 -22.95 5.71 28.20
CA VAL A 297 -23.93 4.72 27.72
C VAL A 297 -24.11 3.63 28.79
N ALA A 298 -25.32 3.55 29.36
CA ALA A 298 -25.82 2.37 30.05
C ALA A 298 -27.17 2.02 29.43
N GLY A 299 -27.28 0.86 28.77
CA GLY A 299 -28.51 0.37 28.18
C GLY A 299 -29.33 -0.44 29.18
N SER A 300 -30.64 -0.22 29.23
CA SER A 300 -31.59 -1.06 29.97
C SER A 300 -32.67 -1.58 29.03
N SER A 301 -32.92 -2.89 29.02
CA SER A 301 -34.07 -3.51 28.34
C SER A 301 -35.06 -4.06 29.37
N PRO A 302 -36.38 -3.81 29.27
CA PRO A 302 -37.38 -4.64 29.90
C PRO A 302 -37.67 -5.84 28.99
N ALA A 303 -37.42 -7.06 29.49
CA ALA A 303 -37.86 -8.27 28.80
C ALA A 303 -39.36 -8.49 29.04
N GLU A 304 -40.18 -8.44 27.99
CA GLU A 304 -41.54 -8.95 28.04
C GLU A 304 -41.52 -10.48 28.06
N ARG A 305 -41.79 -11.07 29.24
CA ARG A 305 -41.99 -12.52 29.39
C ARG A 305 -43.43 -12.86 29.00
N ALA A 306 -43.62 -13.47 27.84
CA ALA A 306 -44.78 -14.33 27.62
C ALA A 306 -44.57 -15.64 28.38
N ARG A 307 -45.30 -15.83 29.49
CA ARG A 307 -45.38 -17.09 30.22
C ARG A 307 -46.31 -18.03 29.45
N GLU A 308 -45.82 -19.19 29.05
CA GLU A 308 -46.62 -20.43 29.02
C GLU A 308 -45.69 -21.63 29.19
N THR A 309 -45.83 -22.32 30.32
CA THR A 309 -45.11 -23.56 30.68
C THR A 309 -45.83 -24.79 30.11
N PRO A 310 -45.13 -25.69 29.40
CA PRO A 310 -45.51 -27.10 29.32
C PRO A 310 -44.72 -27.92 30.35
N ARG A 311 -45.46 -28.73 31.12
CA ARG A 311 -44.92 -29.72 32.07
C ARG A 311 -44.32 -30.89 31.27
N PHE A 312 -43.05 -31.21 31.49
CA PHE A 312 -42.47 -32.48 31.05
C PHE A 312 -42.73 -33.59 32.09
N ALA A 313 -43.39 -34.66 31.64
CA ALA A 313 -43.49 -35.94 32.34
C ALA A 313 -42.75 -37.00 31.51
N GLY A 314 -42.02 -37.90 32.18
CA GLY A 314 -41.43 -39.13 31.60
C GLY A 314 -39.90 -39.11 31.67
N LYS A 315 -39.30 -39.66 32.73
CA LYS A 315 -38.93 -41.08 32.95
C LYS A 315 -37.56 -41.45 32.36
N SER A 316 -36.65 -41.73 33.29
CA SER A 316 -35.42 -42.51 33.16
C SER A 316 -35.67 -43.86 32.47
N TRP A 317 -34.78 -44.24 31.55
CA TRP A 317 -33.85 -45.39 31.61
C TRP A 317 -32.66 -45.07 30.72
#